data_AF-A0A812YSX4-F1
#
_entry.id   AF-A0A812YSX4-F1
#
_cell.length_a   1.000
_cell.length_b   1.000
_cell.length_c   1.000
_cell.angle_alpha   90.00
_cell.angle_beta   90.00
_cell.angle_gamma   90.00
#
_symmetry.space_group_name_H-M   'P 1'
#
loop_
_entity.id
_entity.type
_entity.pdbx_description
1 polymer ?
#
loop_
_entity_poly.entity_id
_entity_poly.type
_entity_poly.pdbx_seq_one_letter_code
_entity_poly.pdbx_strand_id
1 'polypeptide(L)'
;SSTAPAVVLALGFLLTLVVLCSSCCCHRQHSRRRAPSCVPSFCLGAMSIVLVVAGAFVYWETSSKALDTAQHQLTRASHDVSVAKDQGTLMKATGLAMMENLEGISSTCPPGTKTVVQSYVSRIEKQISSFNSATDAFQKVVDPLPEKVGDVKDRGSAIGKIAMAALLGPLALVLLSCTVVLIAVMTSCSGRCAGCCLRSLAPVLLAPTVLVITLAASTQLEMGIIASSFCEDVDTNALTCIGRLAGVESEEYKLSEYYITGEGTNTLLEDLDNASVLLTSANKTISSYGTQVESLCSWRGLPELEDAAAKANHSLEIGNQLLSEQNVYRYYDVAIRQDLCKTTIVGLGWLVIFQVVVGLLLLPMLVCVAGRYLEARRGWYMERE
;
A
#
# COMPACT_ATOMS: atom_id res chain seq x y z
N SER A 1 20.23 15.58 -10.27
CA SER A 1 18.98 16.31 -10.51
C SER A 1 18.45 15.92 -11.87
N SER A 2 17.25 15.34 -11.95
CA SER A 2 16.63 15.02 -13.24
C SER A 2 16.07 16.30 -13.85
N THR A 3 16.47 16.63 -15.08
CA THR A 3 15.95 17.79 -15.83
C THR A 3 14.61 17.51 -16.49
N ALA A 4 14.15 16.25 -16.50
CA ALA A 4 12.95 15.82 -17.22
C ALA A 4 11.65 16.53 -16.76
N PRO A 5 11.33 16.70 -15.46
CA PRO A 5 10.13 17.45 -15.04
C PRO A 5 10.16 18.90 -15.53
N ALA A 6 11.31 19.57 -15.41
CA ALA A 6 11.49 20.95 -15.85
C ALA A 6 11.31 21.11 -17.37
N VAL A 7 11.77 20.14 -18.16
CA VAL A 7 11.56 20.12 -19.62
C VAL A 7 10.09 19.97 -19.97
N VAL A 8 9.37 19.06 -19.30
CA VAL A 8 7.92 18.86 -19.50
C VAL A 8 7.15 20.14 -19.15
N LEU A 9 7.48 20.79 -18.03
CA LEU A 9 6.90 22.08 -17.63
C LEU A 9 7.14 23.18 -18.68
N ALA A 10 8.39 23.34 -19.13
CA ALA A 10 8.75 24.37 -20.11
C ALA A 10 8.02 24.15 -21.45
N LEU A 11 7.98 22.90 -21.93
CA LEU A 11 7.27 22.55 -23.17
C LEU A 11 5.76 22.81 -23.05
N GLY A 12 5.14 22.39 -21.95
CA GLY A 12 3.71 22.62 -21.75
C GLY A 12 3.34 24.10 -21.63
N PHE A 13 4.20 24.92 -21.00
CA PHE A 13 4.02 26.37 -20.95
C PHE A 13 4.14 27.01 -22.34
N LEU A 14 5.17 26.63 -23.13
CA LEU A 14 5.32 27.10 -24.50
C LEU A 14 4.12 26.72 -25.38
N LEU A 15 3.63 25.48 -25.26
CA LEU A 15 2.46 25.01 -25.99
C LEU A 15 1.19 25.78 -25.58
N THR A 16 1.03 26.08 -24.28
CA THR A 16 -0.09 26.89 -23.78
C THR A 16 -0.05 28.29 -24.40
N LEU A 17 1.13 28.93 -24.44
CA LEU A 17 1.31 30.21 -25.11
C LEU A 17 0.99 30.13 -26.61
N VAL A 18 1.44 29.08 -27.30
CA VAL A 18 1.13 28.87 -28.73
C VAL A 18 -0.38 28.70 -28.94
N VAL A 19 -1.07 27.93 -28.10
CA VAL A 19 -2.53 27.74 -28.19
C VAL A 19 -3.27 29.06 -27.92
N LEU A 20 -2.84 29.84 -26.93
CA LEU A 20 -3.40 31.17 -26.64
C LEU A 20 -3.16 32.14 -27.80
N CYS A 21 -1.92 32.26 -28.28
CA CYS A 21 -1.55 33.16 -29.38
C CYS A 21 -2.24 32.76 -30.70
N SER A 22 -2.32 31.48 -31.03
CA SER A 22 -3.00 31.02 -32.24
C SER A 22 -4.51 31.21 -32.17
N SER A 23 -5.12 31.03 -30.99
CA SER A 23 -6.56 31.25 -30.78
C SER A 23 -6.93 32.74 -30.77
N CYS A 24 -6.06 33.60 -30.24
CA CYS A 24 -6.32 35.03 -30.08
C CYS A 24 -5.85 35.89 -31.27
N CYS A 25 -4.72 35.56 -31.92
CA CYS A 25 -4.03 36.47 -32.85
C CYS A 25 -4.06 36.03 -34.33
N CYS A 26 -4.33 34.77 -34.66
CA CYS A 26 -4.28 34.30 -36.06
C CYS A 26 -5.61 34.51 -36.80
N HIS A 27 -5.98 35.76 -37.06
CA HIS A 27 -7.08 36.12 -37.94
C HIS A 27 -6.60 36.16 -39.40
N ARG A 28 -6.45 35.00 -40.05
CA ARG A 28 -6.17 34.97 -41.51
C ARG A 28 -7.35 34.35 -42.25
N GLN A 29 -8.22 35.23 -42.73
CA GLN A 29 -9.37 34.91 -43.56
C GLN A 29 -8.91 34.52 -44.97
N HIS A 30 -8.54 33.25 -45.15
CA HIS A 30 -8.33 32.70 -46.49
C HIS A 30 -9.66 32.18 -47.03
N SER A 31 -10.28 32.95 -47.92
CA SER A 31 -11.34 32.48 -48.82
C SER A 31 -10.86 31.22 -49.55
N ARG A 32 -11.52 30.08 -49.30
CA ARG A 32 -11.25 28.81 -49.99
C ARG A 32 -12.50 28.40 -50.75
N ARG A 33 -12.35 28.16 -52.06
CA ARG A 33 -13.42 27.74 -52.97
C ARG A 33 -13.99 26.32 -52.70
N ARG A 34 -13.37 25.51 -51.82
CA ARG A 34 -13.81 24.14 -51.51
C ARG A 34 -14.31 24.03 -50.06
N ALA A 35 -15.38 23.26 -49.87
CA ALA A 35 -15.91 22.97 -48.54
C ALA A 35 -14.82 22.29 -47.67
N PRO A 36 -14.57 22.77 -46.44
CA PRO A 36 -13.59 22.18 -45.56
C PRO A 36 -14.06 20.80 -45.05
N SER A 37 -13.13 19.86 -44.87
CA SER A 37 -13.41 18.52 -44.35
C SER A 37 -13.25 18.47 -42.82
N CYS A 38 -14.21 17.86 -42.12
CA CYS A 38 -14.18 17.64 -40.68
C CYS A 38 -13.39 16.38 -40.26
N VAL A 39 -13.05 15.52 -41.23
CA VAL A 39 -12.45 14.20 -41.00
C VAL A 39 -11.17 14.28 -40.15
N PRO A 40 -10.21 15.18 -40.41
CA PRO A 40 -8.97 15.23 -39.62
C PRO A 40 -9.21 15.56 -38.14
N SER A 41 -10.11 16.50 -37.85
CA SER A 41 -10.47 16.86 -36.47
C SER A 41 -11.15 15.71 -35.75
N PHE A 42 -12.05 15.01 -36.45
CA PHE A 42 -12.74 13.84 -35.90
C PHE A 42 -11.76 12.69 -35.61
N CYS A 43 -10.89 12.35 -36.56
CA CYS A 43 -9.88 11.30 -36.39
C CYS A 43 -8.93 11.61 -35.23
N LEU A 44 -8.43 12.84 -35.13
CA LEU A 44 -7.57 13.26 -34.03
C LEU A 44 -8.29 13.18 -32.68
N GLY A 45 -9.52 13.69 -32.60
CA GLY A 45 -10.29 13.65 -31.36
C GLY A 45 -10.65 12.23 -30.92
N ALA A 46 -11.05 11.37 -31.86
CA ALA A 46 -11.32 9.96 -31.60
C ALA A 46 -10.06 9.23 -31.10
N MET A 47 -8.91 9.45 -31.75
CA MET A 47 -7.63 8.89 -31.33
C MET A 47 -7.22 9.37 -29.93
N SER A 48 -7.37 10.67 -29.64
CA SER A 48 -7.12 11.23 -28.30
C SER A 48 -7.99 10.57 -27.24
N ILE A 49 -9.28 10.38 -27.50
CA ILE A 49 -10.19 9.71 -26.57
C ILE A 49 -9.77 8.27 -26.33
N VAL A 50 -9.47 7.51 -27.39
CA VAL A 50 -9.02 6.12 -27.28
C VAL A 50 -7.75 6.03 -26.43
N LEU A 51 -6.77 6.92 -26.65
CA LEU A 51 -5.52 6.92 -25.89
C LEU A 51 -5.71 7.33 -24.43
N VAL A 52 -6.61 8.29 -24.14
CA VAL A 52 -6.95 8.65 -22.75
C VAL A 52 -7.60 7.49 -22.02
N VAL A 53 -8.59 6.85 -22.67
CA VAL A 53 -9.30 5.71 -22.08
C VAL A 53 -8.35 4.54 -21.89
N ALA A 54 -7.48 4.25 -22.87
CA ALA A 54 -6.46 3.20 -22.74
C ALA A 54 -5.47 3.50 -21.62
N GLY A 55 -4.95 4.73 -21.53
CA GLY A 55 -4.03 5.13 -20.47
C GLY A 55 -4.67 5.09 -19.08
N ALA A 56 -5.90 5.58 -18.95
CA ALA A 56 -6.66 5.50 -17.70
C ALA A 56 -6.93 4.04 -17.30
N PHE A 57 -7.30 3.18 -18.27
CA PHE A 57 -7.55 1.77 -18.02
C PHE A 57 -6.29 1.03 -17.57
N VAL A 58 -5.17 1.20 -18.28
CA VAL A 58 -3.89 0.57 -17.92
C VAL A 58 -3.42 1.03 -16.54
N TYR A 59 -3.50 2.33 -16.25
CA TYR A 59 -3.14 2.87 -14.94
C TYR A 59 -4.06 2.34 -13.84
N TRP A 60 -5.38 2.32 -14.07
CA TRP A 60 -6.36 1.85 -13.11
C TRP A 60 -6.15 0.36 -12.80
N GLU A 61 -6.01 -0.47 -13.84
CA GLU A 61 -5.84 -1.92 -13.68
C GLU A 61 -4.53 -2.27 -12.96
N THR A 62 -3.43 -1.59 -13.29
CA THR A 62 -2.13 -1.84 -12.63
C THR A 62 -2.14 -1.35 -11.19
N SER A 63 -2.67 -0.16 -10.93
CA SER A 63 -2.66 0.44 -9.60
C SER A 63 -3.68 -0.22 -8.66
N SER A 64 -4.85 -0.63 -9.16
CA SER A 64 -5.84 -1.36 -8.35
C SER A 64 -5.30 -2.72 -7.92
N LYS A 65 -4.67 -3.47 -8.83
CA LYS A 65 -4.04 -4.75 -8.50
C LYS A 65 -2.94 -4.60 -7.44
N ALA A 66 -2.08 -3.58 -7.57
CA ALA A 66 -1.04 -3.30 -6.59
C ALA A 66 -1.66 -2.94 -5.22
N LEU A 67 -2.67 -2.07 -5.20
CA LEU A 67 -3.33 -1.66 -3.95
C LEU A 67 -4.08 -2.83 -3.28
N ASP A 68 -4.80 -3.64 -4.05
CA ASP A 68 -5.53 -4.81 -3.56
C ASP A 68 -4.55 -5.85 -2.99
N THR A 69 -3.42 -6.08 -3.67
CA THR A 69 -2.38 -7.00 -3.20
C THR A 69 -1.76 -6.49 -1.90
N ALA A 70 -1.38 -5.21 -1.82
CA ALA A 70 -0.86 -4.60 -0.60
C ALA A 70 -1.88 -4.66 0.56
N GLN A 71 -3.16 -4.35 0.31
CA GLN A 71 -4.23 -4.46 1.32
C GLN A 71 -4.41 -5.89 1.81
N HIS A 72 -4.31 -6.86 0.90
CA HIS A 72 -4.42 -8.26 1.24
C HIS A 72 -3.22 -8.75 2.06
N GLN A 73 -1.99 -8.32 1.73
CA GLN A 73 -0.81 -8.61 2.57
C GLN A 73 -0.94 -7.97 3.96
N LEU A 74 -1.35 -6.71 4.05
CA LEU A 74 -1.59 -6.05 5.34
C LEU A 74 -2.71 -6.71 6.16
N THR A 75 -3.75 -7.22 5.49
CA THR A 75 -4.82 -7.97 6.15
C THR A 75 -4.30 -9.29 6.72
N ARG A 76 -3.46 -10.01 5.97
CA ARG A 76 -2.82 -11.24 6.46
C ARG A 76 -1.85 -10.96 7.61
N ALA A 77 -1.01 -9.93 7.48
CA ALA A 77 -0.11 -9.52 8.56
C ALA A 77 -0.88 -9.14 9.83
N SER A 78 -1.95 -8.35 9.72
CA SER A 78 -2.82 -7.99 10.84
C SER A 78 -3.45 -9.23 11.49
N HIS A 79 -3.94 -10.17 10.67
CA HIS A 79 -4.51 -11.43 11.15
C HIS A 79 -3.46 -12.28 11.87
N ASP A 80 -2.29 -12.51 11.28
CA ASP A 80 -1.24 -13.34 11.86
C ASP A 80 -0.73 -12.78 13.19
N VAL A 81 -0.55 -11.47 13.27
CA VAL A 81 -0.18 -10.79 14.52
C VAL A 81 -1.30 -10.92 15.56
N SER A 82 -2.58 -10.82 15.16
CA SER A 82 -3.70 -11.07 16.06
C SER A 82 -3.73 -12.50 16.58
N VAL A 83 -3.48 -13.48 15.72
CA VAL A 83 -3.40 -14.90 16.14
C VAL A 83 -2.21 -15.11 17.07
N ALA A 84 -1.05 -14.51 16.79
CA ALA A 84 0.12 -14.58 17.66
C ALA A 84 -0.16 -13.98 19.06
N LYS A 85 -0.89 -12.86 19.12
CA LYS A 85 -1.39 -12.28 20.38
C LYS A 85 -2.32 -13.23 21.13
N ASP A 86 -3.26 -13.86 20.43
CA ASP A 86 -4.19 -14.82 21.04
C ASP A 86 -3.43 -16.05 21.60
N GLN A 87 -2.40 -16.53 20.89
CA GLN A 87 -1.49 -17.56 21.40
C GLN A 87 -0.74 -17.08 22.64
N GLY A 88 -0.24 -15.84 22.64
CA GLY A 88 0.33 -15.19 23.83
C GLY A 88 -0.59 -15.27 25.04
N THR A 89 -1.86 -14.89 24.85
CA THR A 89 -2.89 -14.91 25.89
C THR A 89 -3.16 -16.34 26.38
N LEU A 90 -3.22 -17.30 25.46
CA LEU A 90 -3.43 -18.70 25.78
C LEU A 90 -2.26 -19.31 26.57
N MET A 91 -1.02 -19.00 26.20
CA MET A 91 0.19 -19.43 26.91
C MET A 91 0.18 -18.94 28.36
N LYS A 92 -0.13 -17.67 28.58
CA LYS A 92 -0.21 -17.07 29.92
C LYS A 92 -1.31 -17.72 30.76
N ALA A 93 -2.52 -17.87 30.21
CA ALA A 93 -3.61 -18.53 30.91
C ALA A 93 -3.26 -19.98 31.28
N THR A 94 -2.56 -20.68 30.38
CA THR A 94 -2.11 -22.05 30.60
C THR A 94 -1.06 -22.15 31.70
N GLY A 95 -0.06 -21.26 31.70
CA GLY A 95 0.95 -21.23 32.76
C GLY A 95 0.38 -20.83 34.14
N LEU A 96 -0.64 -19.96 34.19
CA LEU A 96 -1.37 -19.66 35.43
C LEU A 96 -2.16 -20.88 35.94
N ALA A 97 -2.86 -21.60 35.05
CA ALA A 97 -3.59 -22.80 35.40
C ALA A 97 -2.66 -23.91 35.93
N MET A 98 -1.46 -24.05 35.34
CA MET A 98 -0.44 -24.96 35.87
C MET A 98 0.01 -24.58 37.27
N MET A 99 0.24 -23.28 37.54
CA MET A 99 0.60 -22.81 38.87
C MET A 99 -0.48 -23.13 39.91
N GLU A 100 -1.75 -22.87 39.57
CA GLU A 100 -2.88 -23.20 40.46
C GLU A 100 -2.96 -24.70 40.77
N ASN A 101 -2.72 -25.57 39.78
CA ASN A 101 -2.66 -27.02 39.98
C ASN A 101 -1.51 -27.43 40.92
N LEU A 102 -0.34 -26.79 40.79
CA LEU A 102 0.83 -27.05 41.64
C LEU A 102 0.61 -26.64 43.10
N GLU A 103 -0.03 -25.50 43.35
CA GLU A 103 -0.34 -25.02 44.71
C GLU A 103 -1.20 -26.03 45.49
N GLY A 104 -2.11 -26.72 44.79
CA GLY A 104 -2.97 -27.77 45.35
C GLY A 104 -2.22 -29.00 45.87
N ILE A 105 -1.03 -29.32 45.34
CA ILE A 105 -0.29 -30.55 45.67
C ILE A 105 0.01 -30.64 47.16
N SER A 106 0.55 -29.58 47.76
CA SER A 106 1.02 -29.58 49.15
C SER A 106 -0.06 -29.94 50.18
N SER A 107 -1.32 -29.60 49.87
CA SER A 107 -2.48 -29.86 50.72
C SER A 107 -2.89 -31.33 50.75
N THR A 108 -2.56 -32.09 49.70
CA THR A 108 -2.94 -33.49 49.51
C THR A 108 -1.87 -34.49 49.96
N CYS A 109 -0.69 -33.99 50.37
CA CYS A 109 0.44 -34.83 50.76
C CYS A 109 0.45 -35.12 52.29
N PRO A 110 0.77 -36.36 52.71
CA PRO A 110 1.02 -36.70 54.11
C PRO A 110 2.17 -35.88 54.72
N PRO A 111 2.16 -35.59 56.04
CA PRO A 111 3.16 -34.71 56.68
C PRO A 111 4.63 -35.12 56.45
N GLY A 112 4.91 -36.43 56.41
CA GLY A 112 6.27 -36.96 56.25
C GLY A 112 6.88 -36.80 54.85
N THR A 113 6.07 -36.57 53.81
CA THR A 113 6.53 -36.41 52.43
C THR A 113 6.52 -34.95 51.96
N LYS A 114 5.90 -34.05 52.73
CA LYS A 114 5.73 -32.63 52.36
C LYS A 114 7.03 -31.94 51.99
N THR A 115 8.09 -32.09 52.79
CA THR A 115 9.38 -31.40 52.54
C THR A 115 10.02 -31.82 51.22
N VAL A 116 9.97 -33.11 50.90
CA VAL A 116 10.51 -33.66 49.65
C VAL A 116 9.69 -33.19 48.46
N VAL A 117 8.37 -33.33 48.52
CA VAL A 117 7.46 -32.90 47.44
C VAL A 117 7.54 -31.39 47.22
N GLN A 118 7.63 -30.59 48.29
CA GLN A 118 7.75 -29.14 48.19
C GLN A 118 9.04 -28.70 47.47
N SER A 119 10.14 -29.44 47.61
CA SER A 119 11.36 -29.14 46.86
C SER A 119 11.21 -29.35 45.35
N TYR A 120 10.39 -30.33 44.93
CA TYR A 120 10.08 -30.55 43.51
C TYR A 120 9.08 -29.55 42.99
N VAL A 121 7.98 -29.32 43.72
CA VAL A 121 6.93 -28.37 43.36
C VAL A 121 7.50 -26.96 43.22
N SER A 122 8.30 -26.49 44.18
CA SER A 122 8.94 -25.16 44.11
C SER A 122 9.87 -24.99 42.90
N ARG A 123 10.52 -26.07 42.43
CA ARG A 123 11.33 -26.02 41.22
C ARG A 123 10.48 -25.84 39.97
N ILE A 124 9.36 -26.56 39.87
CA ILE A 124 8.41 -26.45 38.75
C ILE A 124 7.74 -25.08 38.79
N GLU A 125 7.26 -24.63 39.95
CA GLU A 125 6.68 -23.29 40.15
C GLU A 125 7.64 -22.19 39.68
N LYS A 126 8.92 -22.28 40.02
CA LYS A 126 9.94 -21.33 39.55
C LYS A 126 10.10 -21.33 38.02
N GLN A 127 10.09 -22.50 37.40
CA GLN A 127 10.19 -22.62 35.93
C GLN A 127 8.95 -22.05 35.23
N ILE A 128 7.75 -22.37 35.73
CA ILE A 128 6.48 -21.87 35.17
C ILE A 128 6.32 -20.37 35.41
N SER A 129 6.72 -19.86 36.57
CA SER A 129 6.76 -18.42 36.85
C SER A 129 7.70 -17.68 35.87
N SER A 130 8.85 -18.27 35.55
CA SER A 130 9.76 -17.71 34.54
C SER A 130 9.16 -17.78 33.13
N PHE A 131 8.47 -18.87 32.78
CA PHE A 131 7.72 -19.02 31.52
C PHE A 131 6.61 -17.95 31.38
N ASN A 132 5.85 -17.72 32.45
CA ASN A 132 4.83 -16.65 32.49
C ASN A 132 5.47 -15.27 32.31
N SER A 133 6.64 -15.03 32.92
CA SER A 133 7.37 -13.77 32.77
C SER A 133 7.86 -13.55 31.33
N ALA A 134 8.35 -14.58 30.65
CA ALA A 134 8.73 -14.51 29.23
C ALA A 134 7.49 -14.29 28.33
N THR A 135 6.38 -14.96 28.64
CA THR A 135 5.11 -14.76 27.92
C THR A 135 4.56 -13.35 28.11
N ASP A 136 4.74 -12.74 29.29
CA ASP A 136 4.37 -11.36 29.57
C ASP A 136 5.23 -10.35 28.78
N ALA A 137 6.53 -10.64 28.64
CA ALA A 137 7.42 -9.83 27.80
C ALA A 137 7.00 -9.87 26.34
N PHE A 138 6.71 -11.07 25.82
CA PHE A 138 6.14 -11.27 24.48
C PHE A 138 4.81 -10.50 24.30
N GLN A 139 3.87 -10.65 25.25
CA GLN A 139 2.56 -9.97 25.22
C GLN A 139 2.72 -8.45 25.15
N LYS A 140 3.61 -7.89 25.95
CA LYS A 140 3.85 -6.44 26.00
C LYS A 140 4.23 -5.86 24.63
N VAL A 141 4.96 -6.62 23.82
CA VAL A 141 5.38 -6.18 22.48
C VAL A 141 4.32 -6.51 21.42
N VAL A 142 3.68 -7.69 21.47
CA VAL A 142 2.71 -8.12 20.44
C VAL A 142 1.32 -7.47 20.62
N ASP A 143 0.89 -7.16 21.84
CA ASP A 143 -0.44 -6.61 22.13
C ASP A 143 -0.83 -5.35 21.33
N PRO A 144 0.05 -4.34 21.16
CA PRO A 144 -0.28 -3.15 20.38
C PRO A 144 -0.14 -3.35 18.86
N LEU A 145 0.49 -4.43 18.38
CA LEU A 145 0.77 -4.60 16.96
C LEU A 145 -0.49 -4.76 16.08
N PRO A 146 -1.53 -5.53 16.45
CA PRO A 146 -2.73 -5.66 15.63
C PRO A 146 -3.40 -4.32 15.34
N GLU A 147 -3.46 -3.44 16.34
CA GLU A 147 -4.03 -2.09 16.20
C GLU A 147 -3.16 -1.22 15.30
N LYS A 148 -1.83 -1.22 15.50
CA LYS A 148 -0.88 -0.46 14.66
C LYS A 148 -0.92 -0.91 13.20
N VAL A 149 -0.93 -2.21 12.95
CA VAL A 149 -1.04 -2.76 11.58
C VAL A 149 -2.42 -2.46 11.00
N GLY A 150 -3.47 -2.50 11.82
CA GLY A 150 -4.83 -2.10 11.45
C GLY A 150 -4.92 -0.63 11.01
N ASP A 151 -4.35 0.30 11.78
CA ASP A 151 -4.32 1.73 11.45
C ASP A 151 -3.55 2.00 10.16
N VAL A 152 -2.41 1.32 9.95
CA VAL A 152 -1.65 1.39 8.69
C VAL A 152 -2.46 0.85 7.52
N LYS A 153 -3.17 -0.27 7.70
CA LYS A 153 -4.06 -0.84 6.68
C LYS A 153 -5.17 0.13 6.30
N ASP A 154 -5.88 0.66 7.28
CA ASP A 154 -7.06 1.50 7.03
C ASP A 154 -6.66 2.83 6.41
N ARG A 155 -5.63 3.50 6.96
CA ARG A 155 -5.08 4.74 6.38
C ARG A 155 -4.47 4.50 5.00
N GLY A 156 -3.71 3.43 4.84
CA GLY A 156 -3.09 3.07 3.56
C GLY A 156 -4.12 2.84 2.47
N SER A 157 -5.21 2.14 2.78
CA SER A 157 -6.30 1.90 1.83
C SER A 157 -7.00 3.19 1.40
N ALA A 158 -7.28 4.09 2.35
CA ALA A 158 -7.97 5.35 2.10
C ALA A 158 -7.08 6.30 1.28
N ILE A 159 -5.83 6.50 1.71
CA ILE A 159 -4.86 7.34 1.02
C ILE A 159 -4.58 6.80 -0.37
N GLY A 160 -4.39 5.48 -0.52
CA GLY A 160 -4.15 4.84 -1.81
C GLY A 160 -5.29 5.09 -2.81
N LYS A 161 -6.55 4.90 -2.40
CA LYS A 161 -7.72 5.16 -3.26
C LYS A 161 -7.85 6.63 -3.65
N ILE A 162 -7.63 7.54 -2.71
CA ILE A 162 -7.67 8.99 -2.96
C ILE A 162 -6.55 9.38 -3.93
N ALA A 163 -5.33 8.91 -3.70
CA ALA A 163 -4.18 9.17 -4.57
C ALA A 163 -4.43 8.67 -5.99
N MET A 164 -4.91 7.43 -6.15
CA MET A 164 -5.24 6.88 -7.48
C MET A 164 -6.31 7.70 -8.20
N ALA A 165 -7.39 8.09 -7.51
CA ALA A 165 -8.44 8.91 -8.09
C ALA A 165 -7.93 10.31 -8.48
N ALA A 166 -7.12 10.93 -7.62
CA ALA A 166 -6.52 12.25 -7.87
C ALA A 166 -5.60 12.22 -9.11
N LEU A 167 -4.81 11.15 -9.28
CA LEU A 167 -3.90 10.98 -10.41
C LEU A 167 -4.61 10.80 -11.76
N LEU A 168 -5.87 10.33 -11.76
CA LEU A 168 -6.73 10.25 -12.94
C LEU A 168 -7.45 11.56 -13.29
N GLY A 169 -7.53 12.50 -12.35
CA GLY A 169 -8.21 13.79 -12.55
C GLY A 169 -7.78 14.55 -13.82
N PRO A 170 -6.47 14.71 -14.10
CA PRO A 170 -6.01 15.35 -15.33
C PRO A 170 -6.48 14.67 -16.62
N LEU A 171 -6.50 13.33 -16.66
CA LEU A 171 -7.01 12.57 -17.81
C LEU A 171 -8.51 12.78 -18.02
N ALA A 172 -9.29 12.85 -16.94
CA ALA A 172 -10.71 13.17 -17.03
C ALA A 172 -10.94 14.57 -17.62
N LEU A 173 -10.09 15.55 -17.25
CA LEU A 173 -10.14 16.90 -17.81
C LEU A 173 -9.77 16.94 -19.31
N VAL A 174 -8.77 16.14 -19.73
CA VAL A 174 -8.44 15.94 -21.16
C VAL A 174 -9.63 15.36 -21.90
N LEU A 175 -10.26 14.31 -21.35
CA LEU A 175 -11.41 13.65 -21.94
C LEU A 175 -12.58 14.63 -22.13
N LEU A 176 -12.88 15.43 -21.11
CA LEU A 176 -13.88 16.49 -21.17
C LEU A 176 -13.53 17.52 -22.26
N SER A 177 -12.27 17.94 -22.35
CA SER A 177 -11.83 18.89 -23.37
C SER A 177 -11.95 18.33 -24.80
N CYS A 178 -11.52 17.09 -25.02
CA CYS A 178 -11.63 16.40 -26.31
C CYS A 178 -13.09 16.24 -26.75
N THR A 179 -13.97 15.84 -25.83
CA THR A 179 -15.40 15.66 -26.12
C THR A 179 -16.08 16.98 -26.47
N VAL A 180 -15.80 18.07 -25.74
CA VAL A 180 -16.32 19.40 -26.06
C VAL A 180 -15.89 19.86 -27.45
N VAL A 181 -14.62 19.69 -27.82
CA VAL A 181 -14.13 20.06 -29.15
C VAL A 181 -14.79 19.22 -30.25
N LEU A 182 -14.95 17.90 -30.05
CA LEU A 182 -15.63 17.03 -31.00
C LEU A 182 -17.11 17.38 -31.18
N ILE A 183 -17.83 17.64 -30.09
CA ILE A 183 -19.25 18.07 -30.15
C ILE A 183 -19.35 19.37 -30.95
N ALA A 184 -18.44 20.32 -30.75
CA ALA A 184 -18.43 21.56 -31.50
C ALA A 184 -18.15 21.35 -33.00
N VAL A 185 -17.24 20.45 -33.35
CA VAL A 185 -16.97 20.07 -34.76
C VAL A 185 -18.19 19.42 -35.38
N MET A 186 -18.85 18.49 -34.68
CA MET A 186 -20.03 17.76 -35.17
C MET A 186 -21.26 18.67 -35.33
N THR A 187 -21.54 19.53 -34.35
CA THR A 187 -22.66 20.49 -34.42
C THR A 187 -22.44 21.56 -35.49
N SER A 188 -21.19 21.93 -35.76
CA SER A 188 -20.85 22.78 -36.90
C SER A 188 -21.03 22.08 -38.24
N CYS A 189 -21.00 20.74 -38.27
CA CYS A 189 -21.34 19.98 -39.47
C CYS A 189 -22.84 20.08 -39.82
N SER A 190 -23.71 20.28 -38.83
CA SER A 190 -25.16 20.24 -38.98
C SER A 190 -25.87 21.61 -39.01
N GLY A 191 -25.22 22.75 -38.71
CA GLY A 191 -25.89 24.05 -38.71
C GLY A 191 -25.01 25.31 -38.54
N ARG A 192 -25.66 26.50 -38.53
CA ARG A 192 -25.03 27.84 -38.63
C ARG A 192 -24.50 28.46 -37.32
N CYS A 193 -24.84 27.94 -36.12
CA CYS A 193 -24.59 28.64 -34.84
C CYS A 193 -23.36 28.19 -34.02
N ALA A 194 -22.66 27.11 -34.40
CA ALA A 194 -21.64 26.52 -33.52
C ALA A 194 -20.28 27.27 -33.48
N GLY A 195 -20.02 28.18 -34.42
CA GLY A 195 -18.73 28.90 -34.52
C GLY A 195 -18.48 29.96 -33.42
N CYS A 196 -19.53 30.55 -32.84
CA CYS A 196 -19.38 31.60 -31.82
C CYS A 196 -19.05 31.04 -30.44
N CYS A 197 -19.67 29.92 -30.05
CA CYS A 197 -19.47 29.35 -28.72
C CYS A 197 -18.08 28.74 -28.56
N LEU A 198 -17.56 28.01 -29.56
CA LEU A 198 -16.25 27.38 -29.42
C LEU A 198 -15.11 28.40 -29.38
N ARG A 199 -15.23 29.54 -30.08
CA ARG A 199 -14.18 30.57 -30.10
C ARG A 199 -13.97 31.23 -28.73
N SER A 200 -15.04 31.38 -27.95
CA SER A 200 -14.97 31.90 -26.58
C SER A 200 -14.61 30.81 -25.57
N LEU A 201 -15.16 29.60 -25.74
CA LEU A 201 -14.99 28.51 -24.77
C LEU A 201 -13.63 27.81 -24.87
N ALA A 202 -13.04 27.74 -26.07
CA ALA A 202 -11.80 27.02 -26.31
C ALA A 202 -10.61 27.59 -25.52
N PRO A 203 -10.30 28.90 -25.54
CA PRO A 203 -9.18 29.43 -24.73
C PRO A 203 -9.39 29.24 -23.23
N VAL A 204 -10.65 29.39 -22.76
CA VAL A 204 -11.01 29.30 -21.34
C VAL A 204 -10.93 27.86 -20.83
N LEU A 205 -11.26 26.86 -21.64
CA LEU A 205 -11.21 25.45 -21.23
C LEU A 205 -9.81 24.84 -21.47
N LEU A 206 -9.18 25.15 -22.60
CA LEU A 206 -8.05 24.38 -23.10
C LEU A 206 -6.73 24.86 -22.52
N ALA A 207 -6.53 26.18 -22.35
CA ALA A 207 -5.29 26.69 -21.76
C ALA A 207 -5.14 26.24 -20.29
N PRO A 208 -6.18 26.33 -19.44
CA PRO A 208 -6.09 25.75 -18.09
C PRO A 208 -5.91 24.24 -18.10
N THR A 209 -6.55 23.52 -19.02
CA THR A 209 -6.40 22.07 -19.14
C THR A 209 -4.96 21.68 -19.44
N VAL A 210 -4.34 22.29 -20.46
CA VAL A 210 -2.93 22.03 -20.81
C VAL A 210 -2.02 22.37 -19.63
N LEU A 211 -2.26 23.48 -18.93
CA LEU A 211 -1.48 23.86 -17.75
C LEU A 211 -1.62 22.85 -16.60
N VAL A 212 -2.85 22.42 -16.28
CA VAL A 212 -3.12 21.43 -15.24
C VAL A 212 -2.46 20.09 -15.56
N ILE A 213 -2.56 19.62 -16.81
CA ILE A 213 -1.90 18.37 -17.23
C ILE A 213 -0.39 18.50 -17.15
N THR A 214 0.16 19.64 -17.57
CA THR A 214 1.60 19.91 -17.53
C THR A 214 2.12 19.84 -16.09
N LEU A 215 1.41 20.52 -15.17
CA LEU A 215 1.74 20.49 -13.75
C LEU A 215 1.64 19.07 -13.19
N ALA A 216 0.52 18.39 -13.45
CA ALA A 216 0.29 17.04 -12.97
C ALA A 216 1.33 16.05 -13.50
N ALA A 217 1.61 16.04 -14.81
CA ALA A 217 2.60 15.17 -15.42
C ALA A 217 4.00 15.43 -14.86
N SER A 218 4.36 16.69 -14.60
CA SER A 218 5.62 17.04 -13.94
C SER A 218 5.70 16.49 -12.52
N THR A 219 4.68 16.72 -11.70
CA THR A 219 4.64 16.22 -10.31
C THR A 219 4.63 14.69 -10.29
N GLN A 220 3.91 14.05 -11.20
CA GLN A 220 3.88 12.59 -11.35
C GLN A 220 5.24 12.02 -11.75
N LEU A 221 5.94 12.69 -12.66
CA LEU A 221 7.29 12.28 -13.06
C LEU A 221 8.30 12.48 -11.92
N GLU A 222 8.18 13.56 -11.14
CA GLU A 222 8.98 13.77 -9.93
C GLU A 222 8.71 12.69 -8.87
N MET A 223 7.45 12.38 -8.59
CA MET A 223 7.07 11.28 -7.70
C MET A 223 7.62 9.93 -8.20
N GLY A 224 7.56 9.68 -9.51
CA GLY A 224 8.13 8.48 -10.14
C GLY A 224 9.65 8.39 -9.96
N ILE A 225 10.38 9.50 -10.04
CA ILE A 225 11.82 9.55 -9.79
C ILE A 225 12.12 9.26 -8.32
N ILE A 226 11.39 9.90 -7.39
CA ILE A 226 11.58 9.69 -5.96
C ILE A 226 11.28 8.22 -5.61
N ALA A 227 10.19 7.66 -6.11
CA ALA A 227 9.84 6.26 -5.92
C ALA A 227 10.90 5.33 -6.53
N SER A 228 11.39 5.62 -7.74
CA SER A 228 12.45 4.83 -8.36
C SER A 228 13.77 4.88 -7.59
N SER A 229 14.13 6.04 -7.02
CA SER A 229 15.32 6.18 -6.18
C SER A 229 15.14 5.47 -4.84
N PHE A 230 13.94 5.51 -4.25
CA PHE A 230 13.61 4.70 -3.08
C PHE A 230 13.83 3.21 -3.37
N CYS A 231 13.41 2.74 -4.54
CA CYS A 231 13.49 1.35 -4.95
C CYS A 231 14.88 0.87 -5.41
N GLU A 232 15.86 1.76 -5.56
CA GLU A 232 17.24 1.38 -5.86
C GLU A 232 17.87 0.65 -4.66
N ASP A 233 17.59 1.13 -3.46
CA ASP A 233 17.97 0.52 -2.19
C ASP A 233 16.76 0.50 -1.24
N VAL A 234 15.79 -0.34 -1.62
CA VAL A 234 14.46 -0.39 -1.01
C VAL A 234 14.49 -0.72 0.48
N ASP A 235 15.42 -1.57 0.90
CA ASP A 235 15.55 -2.00 2.30
C ASP A 235 16.08 -0.85 3.17
N THR A 236 17.23 -0.26 2.79
CA THR A 236 17.84 0.86 3.51
C THR A 236 16.90 2.07 3.57
N ASN A 237 16.21 2.36 2.46
CA ASN A 237 15.28 3.48 2.41
C ASN A 237 14.00 3.22 3.23
N ALA A 238 13.48 1.98 3.24
CA ALA A 238 12.35 1.61 4.08
C ALA A 238 12.71 1.74 5.57
N LEU A 239 13.86 1.24 5.99
CA LEU A 239 14.33 1.38 7.37
C LEU A 239 14.57 2.84 7.75
N THR A 240 15.15 3.65 6.84
CA THR A 240 15.29 5.09 7.06
C THR A 240 13.94 5.78 7.27
N CYS A 241 12.91 5.38 6.53
CA CYS A 241 11.56 5.90 6.69
C CYS A 241 10.95 5.51 8.05
N ILE A 242 11.05 4.22 8.41
CA ILE A 242 10.57 3.70 9.70
C ILE A 242 11.31 4.37 10.86
N GLY A 243 12.63 4.53 10.77
CA GLY A 243 13.45 5.19 11.77
C GLY A 243 13.09 6.67 11.97
N ARG A 244 12.64 7.36 10.92
CA ARG A 244 12.13 8.75 11.04
C ARG A 244 10.74 8.83 11.69
N LEU A 245 9.89 7.82 11.48
CA LEU A 245 8.51 7.82 11.96
C LEU A 245 8.39 7.28 13.38
N ALA A 246 9.04 6.15 13.68
CA ALA A 246 8.98 5.47 14.97
C ALA A 246 10.18 5.79 15.87
N GLY A 247 11.31 6.22 15.30
CA GLY A 247 12.58 6.40 16.00
C GLY A 247 13.49 5.18 15.86
N VAL A 248 14.80 5.40 15.67
CA VAL A 248 15.78 4.31 15.48
C VAL A 248 15.94 3.38 16.69
N GLU A 249 15.60 3.85 17.89
CA GLU A 249 15.64 3.05 19.13
C GLU A 249 14.32 2.34 19.44
N SER A 250 13.30 2.52 18.60
CA SER A 250 11.98 1.91 18.81
C SER A 250 11.98 0.40 18.52
N GLU A 251 11.10 -0.34 19.20
CA GLU A 251 10.91 -1.77 18.94
C GLU A 251 10.45 -2.01 17.49
N GLU A 252 9.63 -1.11 16.95
CA GLU A 252 9.16 -1.15 15.57
C GLU A 252 10.32 -1.07 14.57
N TYR A 253 11.30 -0.20 14.82
CA TYR A 253 12.49 -0.11 13.98
C TYR A 253 13.32 -1.39 14.06
N LYS A 254 13.62 -1.89 15.27
CA LYS A 254 14.45 -3.09 15.47
C LYS A 254 13.82 -4.35 14.86
N LEU A 255 12.52 -4.53 15.07
CA LEU A 255 11.78 -5.63 14.43
C LEU A 255 11.81 -5.50 12.90
N SER A 256 11.61 -4.28 12.38
CA SER A 256 11.67 -4.05 10.94
C SER A 256 13.05 -4.32 10.36
N GLU A 257 14.11 -3.91 11.05
CA GLU A 257 15.51 -4.18 10.69
C GLU A 257 15.75 -5.68 10.60
N TYR A 258 15.43 -6.43 11.67
CA TYR A 258 15.51 -7.88 11.68
C TYR A 258 14.78 -8.54 10.50
N TYR A 259 13.53 -8.16 10.25
CA TYR A 259 12.76 -8.80 9.18
C TYR A 259 13.21 -8.39 7.78
N ILE A 260 13.73 -7.17 7.57
CA ILE A 260 14.08 -6.65 6.25
C ILE A 260 15.50 -7.05 5.85
N THR A 261 16.47 -6.93 6.76
CA THR A 261 17.89 -7.19 6.48
C THR A 261 18.36 -8.55 6.95
N GLY A 262 17.62 -9.20 7.86
CA GLY A 262 18.08 -10.39 8.56
C GLY A 262 19.13 -10.09 9.64
N GLU A 263 19.41 -8.81 9.92
CA GLU A 263 20.39 -8.39 10.93
C GLU A 263 19.72 -7.93 12.23
N GLY A 264 20.41 -8.10 13.36
CA GLY A 264 19.90 -7.71 14.67
C GLY A 264 19.17 -8.84 15.40
N THR A 265 18.34 -8.48 16.37
CA THR A 265 17.58 -9.44 17.19
C THR A 265 16.09 -9.18 17.13
N ASN A 266 15.32 -10.26 17.23
CA ASN A 266 13.86 -10.22 17.26
C ASN A 266 13.38 -10.53 18.67
N THR A 267 13.06 -9.49 19.42
CA THR A 267 12.63 -9.60 20.83
C THR A 267 11.42 -10.52 21.00
N LEU A 268 10.51 -10.56 20.02
CA LEU A 268 9.36 -11.47 20.04
C LEU A 268 9.78 -12.94 19.94
N LEU A 269 10.67 -13.27 18.99
CA LEU A 269 11.15 -14.64 18.82
C LEU A 269 12.06 -15.06 19.98
N GLU A 270 12.87 -14.15 20.51
CA GLU A 270 13.70 -14.41 21.70
C GLU A 270 12.83 -14.74 22.93
N ASP A 271 11.76 -13.99 23.16
CA ASP A 271 10.84 -14.25 24.26
C ASP A 271 10.08 -15.58 24.09
N LEU A 272 9.69 -15.92 22.87
CA LEU A 272 9.07 -17.21 22.54
C LEU A 272 10.04 -18.39 22.73
N ASP A 273 11.28 -18.26 22.27
CA ASP A 273 12.30 -19.30 22.44
C ASP A 273 12.68 -19.47 23.92
N ASN A 274 12.80 -18.38 24.66
CA ASN A 274 13.01 -18.40 26.11
C ASN A 274 11.85 -19.11 26.82
N ALA A 275 10.60 -18.79 26.47
CA ALA A 275 9.42 -19.46 26.99
C ALA A 275 9.43 -20.97 26.66
N SER A 276 9.80 -21.35 25.44
CA SER A 276 9.91 -22.75 25.01
C SER A 276 10.94 -23.55 25.81
N VAL A 277 12.13 -22.98 26.03
CA VAL A 277 13.18 -23.62 26.84
C VAL A 277 12.71 -23.82 28.28
N LEU A 278 12.05 -22.82 28.87
CA LEU A 278 11.53 -22.87 30.24
C LEU A 278 10.40 -23.90 30.38
N LEU A 279 9.47 -23.93 29.44
CA LEU A 279 8.38 -24.90 29.41
C LEU A 279 8.89 -26.33 29.22
N THR A 280 9.86 -26.54 28.31
CA THR A 280 10.51 -27.85 28.11
C THR A 280 11.20 -28.33 29.38
N SER A 281 11.86 -27.42 30.10
CA SER A 281 12.52 -27.70 31.38
C SER A 281 11.51 -28.05 32.48
N ALA A 282 10.36 -27.36 32.52
CA ALA A 282 9.26 -27.66 33.41
C ALA A 282 8.66 -29.05 33.09
N ASN A 283 8.34 -29.31 31.82
CA ASN A 283 7.76 -30.56 31.36
C ASN A 283 8.66 -31.76 31.69
N LYS A 284 9.98 -31.65 31.45
CA LYS A 284 10.94 -32.69 31.84
C LYS A 284 10.93 -32.97 33.35
N THR A 285 10.74 -31.93 34.17
CA THR A 285 10.66 -32.07 35.63
C THR A 285 9.34 -32.72 36.03
N ILE A 286 8.22 -32.32 35.41
CA ILE A 286 6.89 -32.91 35.58
C ILE A 286 6.92 -34.40 35.23
N SER A 287 7.42 -34.79 34.05
CA SER A 287 7.47 -36.21 33.66
C SER A 287 8.42 -37.03 34.54
N SER A 288 9.51 -36.44 35.05
CA SER A 288 10.48 -37.15 35.89
C SER A 288 9.99 -37.42 37.31
N TYR A 289 9.17 -36.52 37.88
CA TYR A 289 8.77 -36.59 39.29
C TYR A 289 7.26 -36.74 39.48
N GLY A 290 6.44 -36.49 38.46
CA GLY A 290 4.99 -36.46 38.54
C GLY A 290 4.39 -37.77 39.04
N THR A 291 4.80 -38.90 38.48
CA THR A 291 4.34 -40.23 38.91
C THR A 291 4.74 -40.55 40.35
N GLN A 292 5.90 -40.06 40.81
CA GLN A 292 6.31 -40.18 42.21
C GLN A 292 5.40 -39.33 43.10
N VAL A 293 5.11 -38.08 42.72
CA VAL A 293 4.20 -37.20 43.46
C VAL A 293 2.79 -37.80 43.54
N GLU A 294 2.24 -38.35 42.46
CA GLU A 294 0.93 -39.05 42.47
C GLU A 294 0.91 -40.32 43.33
N SER A 295 2.06 -40.96 43.54
CA SER A 295 2.17 -42.12 44.42
C SER A 295 2.31 -41.74 45.90
N LEU A 296 2.94 -40.59 46.18
CA LEU A 296 3.24 -40.10 47.52
C LEU A 296 2.14 -39.19 48.09
N CYS A 297 1.34 -38.58 47.22
CA CYS A 297 0.25 -37.66 47.56
C CYS A 297 -1.03 -38.14 46.89
N SER A 298 -2.20 -37.86 47.48
CA SER A 298 -3.51 -38.17 46.86
C SER A 298 -3.87 -37.24 45.68
N TRP A 299 -2.87 -36.62 45.06
CA TRP A 299 -3.00 -35.71 43.93
C TRP A 299 -3.09 -36.50 42.61
N ARG A 300 -3.92 -36.01 41.70
CA ARG A 300 -4.24 -36.66 40.41
C ARG A 300 -4.16 -35.68 39.22
N GLY A 301 -3.41 -34.59 39.39
CA GLY A 301 -3.33 -33.50 38.42
C GLY A 301 -2.25 -33.66 37.35
N LEU A 302 -1.57 -34.81 37.27
CA LEU A 302 -0.48 -35.03 36.32
C LEU A 302 -0.96 -34.97 34.86
N PRO A 303 -2.07 -35.65 34.47
CA PRO A 303 -2.57 -35.57 33.10
C PRO A 303 -2.93 -34.13 32.69
N GLU A 304 -3.50 -33.34 33.61
CA GLU A 304 -3.85 -31.95 33.37
C GLU A 304 -2.61 -31.06 33.20
N LEU A 305 -1.53 -31.30 33.95
CA LEU A 305 -0.27 -30.59 33.76
C LEU A 305 0.42 -30.95 32.44
N GLU A 306 0.40 -32.21 32.04
CA GLU A 306 0.97 -32.67 30.77
C GLU A 306 0.17 -32.12 29.57
N ASP A 307 -1.17 -32.14 29.63
CA ASP A 307 -2.03 -31.55 28.61
C ASP A 307 -1.82 -30.04 28.49
N ALA A 308 -1.75 -29.34 29.63
CA ALA A 308 -1.43 -27.92 29.66
C ALA A 308 -0.06 -27.64 29.03
N ALA A 309 0.96 -28.47 29.30
CA ALA A 309 2.30 -28.29 28.75
C ALA A 309 2.33 -28.53 27.24
N ALA A 310 1.62 -29.56 26.77
CA ALA A 310 1.47 -29.81 25.34
C ALA A 310 0.75 -28.65 24.64
N LYS A 311 -0.31 -28.11 25.25
CA LYS A 311 -1.07 -26.97 24.72
C LYS A 311 -0.23 -25.69 24.65
N ALA A 312 0.50 -25.35 25.70
CA ALA A 312 1.40 -24.20 25.70
C ALA A 312 2.52 -24.36 24.66
N ASN A 313 3.08 -25.57 24.51
CA ASN A 313 4.11 -25.84 23.51
C ASN A 313 3.57 -25.69 22.08
N HIS A 314 2.34 -26.14 21.83
CA HIS A 314 1.68 -25.94 20.54
C HIS A 314 1.43 -24.46 20.24
N SER A 315 1.02 -23.67 21.23
CA SER A 315 0.88 -22.21 21.09
C SER A 315 2.21 -21.51 20.78
N LEU A 316 3.31 -21.94 21.41
CA LEU A 316 4.65 -21.44 21.11
C LEU A 316 5.05 -21.73 19.66
N GLU A 317 4.81 -22.95 19.19
CA GLU A 317 5.11 -23.36 17.81
C GLU A 317 4.34 -22.52 16.79
N ILE A 318 3.05 -22.29 17.01
CA ILE A 318 2.23 -21.41 16.16
C ILE A 318 2.78 -19.98 16.18
N GLY A 319 3.09 -19.44 17.36
CA GLY A 319 3.67 -18.10 17.51
C GLY A 319 4.97 -17.94 16.73
N ASN A 320 5.89 -18.90 16.90
CA ASN A 320 7.17 -18.93 16.19
C ASN A 320 6.99 -19.05 14.67
N GLN A 321 6.04 -19.86 14.20
CA GLN A 321 5.77 -19.99 12.77
C GLN A 321 5.23 -18.68 12.17
N LEU A 322 4.25 -18.05 12.84
CA LEU A 322 3.61 -16.81 12.36
C LEU A 322 4.57 -15.62 12.35
N LEU A 323 5.44 -15.52 13.35
CA LEU A 323 6.42 -14.45 13.49
C LEU A 323 7.79 -14.82 12.90
N SER A 324 7.89 -15.96 12.20
CA SER A 324 9.13 -16.33 11.53
C SER A 324 9.51 -15.31 10.46
N GLU A 325 10.80 -15.12 10.27
CA GLU A 325 11.35 -14.21 9.26
C GLU A 325 10.76 -14.49 7.87
N GLN A 326 10.68 -15.77 7.48
CA GLN A 326 10.14 -16.18 6.18
C GLN A 326 8.67 -15.78 5.99
N ASN A 327 7.86 -15.79 7.06
CA ASN A 327 6.47 -15.42 6.97
C ASN A 327 6.30 -13.89 6.92
N VAL A 328 6.97 -13.17 7.84
CA VAL A 328 6.81 -11.71 7.97
C VAL A 328 7.49 -10.97 6.81
N TYR A 329 8.69 -11.38 6.40
CA TYR A 329 9.40 -10.79 5.26
C TYR A 329 8.61 -10.89 3.97
N ARG A 330 7.85 -11.97 3.78
CA ARG A 330 7.00 -12.15 2.59
C ARG A 330 5.98 -11.02 2.43
N TYR A 331 5.44 -10.48 3.53
CA TYR A 331 4.53 -9.34 3.48
C TYR A 331 5.24 -8.10 2.93
N TYR A 332 6.46 -7.86 3.38
CA TYR A 332 7.31 -6.76 2.91
C TYR A 332 7.74 -6.95 1.45
N ASP A 333 8.23 -8.13 1.07
CA ASP A 333 8.69 -8.41 -0.29
C ASP A 333 7.57 -8.20 -1.31
N VAL A 334 6.38 -8.75 -1.04
CA VAL A 334 5.25 -8.59 -1.96
C VAL A 334 4.78 -7.13 -2.02
N ALA A 335 4.48 -6.50 -0.88
CA ALA A 335 3.87 -5.17 -0.86
C ALA A 335 4.85 -4.06 -1.31
N ILE A 336 6.11 -4.13 -0.91
CA ILE A 336 7.09 -3.08 -1.16
C ILE A 336 7.95 -3.42 -2.38
N ARG A 337 8.62 -4.58 -2.40
CA ARG A 337 9.58 -4.89 -3.47
C ARG A 337 8.90 -5.26 -4.79
N GLN A 338 7.76 -5.95 -4.74
CA GLN A 338 7.04 -6.35 -5.96
C GLN A 338 6.02 -5.27 -6.37
N ASP A 339 5.09 -4.89 -5.49
CA ASP A 339 3.98 -4.02 -5.87
C ASP A 339 4.37 -2.55 -5.96
N LEU A 340 5.00 -1.98 -4.93
CA LEU A 340 5.43 -0.58 -4.98
C LEU A 340 6.54 -0.38 -6.01
N CYS A 341 7.61 -1.17 -5.94
CA CYS A 341 8.81 -0.95 -6.74
C CYS A 341 8.75 -1.45 -8.19
N LYS A 342 7.79 -2.33 -8.55
CA LYS A 342 7.62 -2.77 -9.95
C LYS A 342 6.28 -2.30 -10.49
N THR A 343 5.18 -2.81 -9.94
CA THR A 343 3.85 -2.61 -10.52
C THR A 343 3.42 -1.14 -10.51
N THR A 344 3.59 -0.46 -9.37
CA THR A 344 3.13 0.93 -9.18
C THR A 344 3.96 1.91 -10.00
N ILE A 345 5.30 1.77 -10.00
CA ILE A 345 6.19 2.62 -10.80
C ILE A 345 5.90 2.47 -12.29
N VAL A 346 5.68 1.23 -12.78
CA VAL A 346 5.33 0.99 -14.18
C VAL A 346 3.97 1.63 -14.52
N GLY A 347 2.97 1.50 -13.64
CA GLY A 347 1.67 2.13 -13.81
C GLY A 347 1.76 3.66 -13.92
N LEU A 348 2.53 4.29 -13.02
CA LEU A 348 2.80 5.73 -13.07
C LEU A 348 3.53 6.15 -14.36
N GLY A 349 4.50 5.35 -14.82
CA GLY A 349 5.19 5.59 -16.08
C GLY A 349 4.23 5.64 -17.26
N TRP A 350 3.34 4.67 -17.38
CA TRP A 350 2.31 4.67 -18.43
C TRP A 350 1.40 5.88 -18.33
N LEU A 351 0.91 6.21 -17.13
CA LEU A 351 0.06 7.36 -16.90
C LEU A 351 0.70 8.66 -17.42
N VAL A 352 1.96 8.91 -17.06
CA VAL A 352 2.70 10.10 -17.50
C VAL A 352 2.87 10.11 -19.02
N ILE A 353 3.22 8.99 -19.64
CA ILE A 353 3.37 8.89 -21.10
C ILE A 353 2.06 9.26 -21.80
N PHE A 354 0.93 8.69 -21.39
CA PHE A 354 -0.36 9.00 -22.00
C PHE A 354 -0.79 10.44 -21.74
N GLN A 355 -0.55 10.99 -20.56
CA GLN A 355 -0.84 12.39 -20.25
C GLN A 355 -0.02 13.35 -21.13
N VAL A 356 1.27 13.10 -21.31
CA VAL A 356 2.14 13.92 -22.16
C VAL A 356 1.72 13.81 -23.62
N VAL A 357 1.52 12.60 -24.14
CA VAL A 357 1.14 12.40 -25.55
C VAL A 357 -0.21 13.04 -25.84
N VAL A 358 -1.25 12.76 -25.05
CA VAL A 358 -2.57 13.30 -25.35
C VAL A 358 -2.67 14.77 -24.98
N GLY A 359 -2.24 15.14 -23.78
CA GLY A 359 -2.41 16.49 -23.23
C GLY A 359 -1.52 17.53 -23.89
N LEU A 360 -0.26 17.20 -24.21
CA LEU A 360 0.71 18.16 -24.76
C LEU A 360 0.86 18.07 -26.28
N LEU A 361 0.56 16.93 -26.90
CA LEU A 361 0.68 16.81 -28.36
C LEU A 361 -0.69 16.81 -29.04
N LEU A 362 -1.54 15.83 -28.72
CA LEU A 362 -2.77 15.62 -29.48
C LEU A 362 -3.84 16.67 -29.21
N LEU A 363 -3.98 17.13 -27.96
CA LEU A 363 -4.97 18.15 -27.61
C LEU A 363 -4.66 19.48 -28.32
N PRO A 364 -3.45 20.07 -28.25
CA PRO A 364 -3.13 21.27 -29.04
C PRO A 364 -3.30 21.08 -30.55
N MET A 365 -2.92 19.93 -31.10
CA MET A 365 -3.14 19.62 -32.52
C MET A 365 -4.62 19.58 -32.89
N LEU A 366 -5.44 18.90 -32.08
CA LEU A 366 -6.88 18.81 -32.24
C LEU A 366 -7.50 20.21 -32.27
N VAL A 367 -7.10 21.08 -31.34
CA VAL A 367 -7.60 22.46 -31.24
C VAL A 367 -7.22 23.29 -32.44
N CYS A 368 -5.94 23.22 -32.87
CA CYS A 368 -5.48 23.93 -34.07
C CYS A 368 -6.24 23.48 -35.32
N VAL A 369 -6.43 22.18 -35.52
CA VAL A 369 -7.10 21.62 -36.70
C VAL A 369 -8.61 21.92 -36.66
N ALA A 370 -9.25 21.77 -35.49
CA ALA A 370 -10.65 22.11 -35.29
C ALA A 370 -10.90 23.61 -35.50
N GLY A 371 -10.05 24.48 -34.95
CA GLY A 371 -10.13 25.93 -35.14
C GLY A 371 -10.06 26.32 -36.61
N ARG A 372 -9.05 25.81 -37.34
CA ARG A 372 -8.91 26.05 -38.79
C ARG A 372 -10.12 25.55 -39.58
N TYR A 373 -10.65 24.38 -39.24
CA TYR A 373 -11.85 23.83 -39.86
C TYR A 373 -13.05 24.75 -39.67
N LEU A 374 -13.28 25.24 -38.45
CA LEU A 374 -14.42 26.10 -38.12
C LEU A 374 -14.32 27.48 -38.76
N GLU A 375 -13.12 28.07 -38.81
CA GLU A 375 -12.89 29.35 -39.48
C GLU A 375 -13.12 29.23 -40.99
N ALA A 376 -12.57 28.19 -41.63
CA ALA A 376 -12.78 27.93 -43.06
C ALA A 376 -14.27 27.70 -43.36
N ARG A 377 -14.98 26.99 -42.48
CA ARG A 377 -16.41 26.69 -42.66
C ARG A 377 -17.27 27.94 -42.51
N ARG A 378 -16.94 28.84 -41.57
CA ARG A 378 -17.61 30.13 -41.43
C ARG A 378 -17.42 30.99 -42.67
N GLY A 379 -16.19 31.10 -43.18
CA GLY A 379 -15.91 31.87 -44.41
C GLY A 379 -16.72 31.36 -45.61
N TRP A 380 -16.84 30.05 -45.75
CA TRP A 380 -17.62 29.43 -46.83
C TRP A 380 -19.14 29.72 -46.76
N TYR A 381 -19.72 29.86 -45.56
CA TYR A 381 -21.13 30.27 -45.43
C TYR A 381 -21.33 31.75 -45.76
N MET A 382 -20.41 32.63 -45.34
CA MET A 382 -20.49 34.07 -45.63
C MET A 382 -20.34 34.39 -47.12
N GLU A 383 -19.67 33.55 -47.91
CA GLU A 383 -19.57 33.71 -49.38
C GLU A 383 -20.83 33.25 -50.13
N ARG A 384 -21.75 32.52 -49.47
CA ARG A 384 -22.98 32.00 -50.08
C ARG A 384 -24.22 32.84 -49.77
N GLU A 385 -24.16 33.69 -48.76
CA GLU A 385 -25.15 34.73 -48.47
C GLU A 385 -24.81 35.99 -49.25
#